data_AF-A0A940L750-F1
#
_entry.id   AF-A0A940L750-F1
#
_cell.length_a   1.000
_cell.length_b   1.000
_cell.length_c   1.000
_cell.angle_alpha   90.00
_cell.angle_beta   90.00
_cell.angle_gamma   90.00
#
_symmetry.space_group_name_H-M   'P 1'
#
loop_
_entity.id
_entity.type
_entity.pdbx_description
1 polymer ?
#
loop_
_entity_poly.entity_id
_entity_poly.type
_entity_poly.pdbx_seq_one_letter_code
_entity_poly.pdbx_strand_id
1 'polypeptide(L)'
;MSLFVLLTIILELRMLHKLVFIFVLLVSIHSFAQAESKEVEVQYSIKQIIKSHKLVVVQANGPTTFSKGKIFLATFPDGSQCSLVLQEVNKQLITLDSSSCDQPEKLNIKAAIEPSLVSEIKSVGIEKSEPVEKIVEQSGSSTSSKFGDHFALNIFYSLADQVKFKDAKYSDNSGSVSASTDFKTQGAVGIGFSYVRMEPQSWGFSAGGTIDGAREVKSI
;
A
#
# COMPACT_ATOMS: atom_id res chain seq x y z
N MET A 1 54.54 -35.43 -24.89
CA MET A 1 53.88 -34.75 -23.76
C MET A 1 52.61 -35.52 -23.43
N SER A 2 52.53 -36.05 -22.20
CA SER A 2 51.50 -37.01 -21.79
C SER A 2 50.13 -36.35 -21.67
N LEU A 3 49.08 -37.05 -22.13
CA LEU A 3 47.67 -36.66 -22.08
C LEU A 3 47.22 -36.20 -20.67
N PHE A 4 47.89 -36.73 -19.65
CA PHE A 4 47.69 -36.35 -18.25
C PHE A 4 47.97 -34.87 -17.96
N VAL A 5 49.01 -34.29 -18.57
CA VAL A 5 49.38 -32.88 -18.33
C VAL A 5 48.32 -31.94 -18.92
N LEU A 6 47.74 -32.30 -20.06
CA LEU A 6 46.69 -31.53 -20.70
C LEU A 6 45.38 -31.56 -19.89
N LEU A 7 45.04 -32.72 -19.31
CA LEU A 7 43.83 -32.88 -18.51
C LEU A 7 43.89 -32.06 -17.20
N THR A 8 45.05 -32.02 -16.54
CA THR A 8 45.24 -31.23 -15.32
C THR A 8 45.11 -29.73 -15.58
N ILE A 9 45.67 -29.24 -16.69
CA ILE A 9 45.57 -27.82 -17.08
C ILE A 9 44.12 -27.42 -17.40
N ILE A 10 43.35 -28.30 -18.05
CA ILE A 10 41.94 -28.04 -18.35
C ILE A 10 41.08 -28.01 -17.08
N LEU A 11 41.37 -28.87 -16.09
CA LEU A 11 40.66 -28.88 -14.81
C LEU A 11 40.93 -27.61 -13.99
N GLU A 12 42.19 -27.17 -13.95
CA GLU A 12 42.62 -25.93 -13.28
C GLU A 12 41.95 -24.69 -13.92
N LEU A 13 41.88 -24.62 -15.25
CA LEU A 13 41.21 -23.51 -15.95
C LEU A 13 39.70 -23.44 -15.64
N ARG A 14 39.04 -24.61 -15.52
CA ARG A 14 37.61 -24.68 -15.21
C ARG A 14 37.29 -24.25 -13.78
N MET A 15 38.18 -24.50 -12.83
CA MET A 15 38.03 -24.08 -11.44
C MET A 15 38.21 -22.56 -11.31
N LEU A 16 39.19 -21.98 -12.02
CA LEU A 16 39.45 -20.55 -12.00
C LEU A 16 38.27 -19.73 -12.56
N HIS A 17 37.64 -20.21 -13.64
CA HIS A 17 36.52 -19.51 -14.28
C HIS A 17 35.27 -19.46 -13.38
N LYS A 18 34.99 -20.53 -12.62
CA LYS A 18 33.90 -20.56 -11.65
C LYS A 18 34.14 -19.61 -10.47
N LEU A 19 35.38 -19.53 -10.00
CA LEU A 19 35.77 -18.68 -8.88
C LEU A 19 35.67 -17.19 -9.23
N VAL A 20 36.06 -16.80 -10.45
CA VAL A 20 35.90 -15.43 -10.96
C VAL A 20 34.41 -15.06 -11.10
N PHE A 21 33.57 -15.96 -11.58
CA PHE A 21 32.14 -15.70 -11.72
C PHE A 21 31.43 -15.48 -10.36
N ILE A 22 31.81 -16.24 -9.34
CA ILE A 22 31.28 -16.08 -7.97
C ILE A 22 31.74 -14.74 -7.36
N PHE A 23 32.99 -14.33 -7.61
CA PHE A 23 33.51 -13.07 -7.09
C PHE A 23 32.83 -11.85 -7.73
N VAL A 24 32.56 -11.89 -9.04
CA VAL A 24 31.83 -10.81 -9.75
C VAL A 24 30.38 -10.71 -9.27
N LEU A 25 29.73 -11.84 -8.98
CA LEU A 25 28.39 -11.87 -8.38
C LEU A 25 28.40 -11.29 -6.96
N LEU A 26 29.37 -11.63 -6.12
CA LEU A 26 29.46 -11.11 -4.75
C LEU A 26 29.77 -9.61 -4.68
N VAL A 27 30.58 -9.08 -5.60
CA VAL A 27 30.88 -7.64 -5.67
C VAL A 27 29.68 -6.83 -6.20
N SER A 28 28.88 -7.43 -7.09
CA SER A 28 27.67 -6.77 -7.60
C SER A 28 26.57 -6.64 -6.54
N ILE A 29 26.50 -7.57 -5.57
CA ILE A 29 25.50 -7.52 -4.49
C ILE A 29 25.87 -6.47 -3.42
N HIS A 30 27.16 -6.19 -3.20
CA HIS A 30 27.60 -5.17 -2.24
C HIS A 30 27.48 -3.72 -2.75
N SER A 31 27.41 -3.52 -4.06
CA SER A 31 27.33 -2.16 -4.65
C SER A 31 25.92 -1.55 -4.68
N PHE A 32 24.90 -2.31 -4.26
CA PHE A 32 23.50 -1.85 -4.25
C PHE A 32 22.97 -1.47 -2.84
N ALA A 33 23.80 -1.51 -1.81
CA ALA A 33 23.36 -1.29 -0.43
C ALA A 33 23.52 0.15 0.10
N GLN A 34 23.76 1.14 -0.76
CA GLN A 34 23.95 2.53 -0.29
C GLN A 34 23.22 3.54 -1.18
N ALA A 35 21.90 3.45 -1.20
CA ALA A 35 21.06 4.62 -1.43
C ALA A 35 20.62 5.14 -0.05
N GLU A 36 21.43 6.04 0.50
CA GLU A 36 21.08 6.81 1.69
C GLU A 36 19.88 7.70 1.32
N SER A 37 18.66 7.27 1.67
CA SER A 37 17.47 8.09 1.50
C SER A 37 17.56 9.23 2.50
N LYS A 38 18.02 10.41 2.05
CA LYS A 38 17.71 11.67 2.73
C LYS A 38 16.20 11.89 2.63
N GLU A 39 15.47 11.31 3.56
CA GLU A 39 14.08 11.64 3.81
C GLU A 39 14.06 13.14 4.17
N VAL A 40 13.56 13.96 3.25
CA VAL A 40 13.28 15.36 3.55
C VAL A 40 12.08 15.33 4.48
N GLU A 41 12.36 15.31 5.78
CA GLU A 41 11.36 15.41 6.84
C GLU A 41 10.70 16.79 6.72
N VAL A 42 9.59 16.86 5.98
CA VAL A 42 8.79 18.08 5.89
C VAL A 42 8.13 18.27 7.24
N GLN A 43 8.83 18.94 8.15
CA GLN A 43 8.30 19.26 9.47
C GLN A 43 7.28 20.40 9.34
N TYR A 44 6.16 20.22 10.05
CA TYR A 44 5.07 21.18 10.15
C TYR A 44 5.10 21.80 11.54
N SER A 45 5.16 23.14 11.60
CA SER A 45 5.18 23.86 12.88
C SER A 45 3.92 24.71 13.04
N ILE A 46 3.21 24.56 14.16
CA ILE A 46 2.06 25.42 14.46
C ILE A 46 2.55 26.85 14.68
N LYS A 47 1.94 27.81 14.00
CA LYS A 47 2.18 29.25 14.21
C LYS A 47 1.11 29.89 15.06
N GLN A 48 -0.14 29.44 14.88
CA GLN A 48 -1.27 30.06 15.54
C GLN A 48 -2.40 29.06 15.71
N ILE A 49 -3.13 29.18 16.82
CA ILE A 49 -4.37 28.44 17.09
C ILE A 49 -5.47 29.48 17.33
N ILE A 50 -6.51 29.45 16.50
CA ILE A 50 -7.68 30.34 16.58
C ILE A 50 -8.85 29.53 17.12
N LYS A 51 -8.91 29.39 18.45
CA LYS A 51 -9.91 28.54 19.14
C LYS A 51 -11.35 28.92 18.79
N SER A 52 -11.65 30.22 18.65
CA SER A 52 -13.00 30.71 18.35
C SER A 52 -13.56 30.23 17.01
N HIS A 53 -12.68 29.92 16.05
CA HIS A 53 -13.05 29.47 14.71
C HIS A 53 -12.65 28.01 14.45
N LYS A 54 -12.09 27.33 15.48
CA LYS A 54 -11.53 25.98 15.36
C LYS A 54 -10.49 25.87 14.23
N LEU A 55 -9.64 26.87 14.09
CA LEU A 55 -8.60 26.90 13.05
C LEU A 55 -7.20 26.79 13.66
N VAL A 56 -6.30 26.16 12.93
CA VAL A 56 -4.89 25.97 13.27
C VAL A 56 -4.06 26.37 12.06
N VAL A 57 -3.20 27.38 12.22
CA VAL A 57 -2.31 27.84 11.16
C VAL A 57 -0.94 27.20 11.38
N VAL A 58 -0.44 26.54 10.34
CA VAL A 58 0.77 25.75 10.37
C VAL A 58 1.71 26.20 9.27
N GLN A 59 3.00 26.29 9.55
CA GLN A 59 4.04 26.55 8.56
C GLN A 59 4.73 25.24 8.19
N ALA A 60 4.74 24.94 6.89
CA ALA A 60 5.53 23.86 6.31
C ALA A 60 6.94 24.36 5.96
N ASN A 61 7.95 23.51 6.16
CA ASN A 61 9.34 23.82 5.78
C ASN A 61 9.61 23.79 4.26
N GLY A 62 8.60 23.44 3.45
CA GLY A 62 8.68 23.37 2.00
C GLY A 62 7.33 23.63 1.32
N PRO A 63 7.28 23.70 -0.02
CA PRO A 63 6.02 23.82 -0.75
C PRO A 63 5.13 22.62 -0.47
N THR A 64 3.88 22.87 -0.10
CA THR A 64 2.88 21.82 0.17
C THR A 64 2.11 21.50 -1.10
N THR A 65 2.00 20.21 -1.41
CA THR A 65 1.26 19.69 -2.58
C THR A 65 -0.11 19.11 -2.20
N PHE A 66 -0.51 19.25 -0.93
CA PHE A 66 -1.76 18.69 -0.42
C PHE A 66 -2.97 19.53 -0.81
N SER A 67 -4.04 18.85 -1.20
CA SER A 67 -5.35 19.39 -1.53
C SER A 67 -6.21 19.61 -0.28
N LYS A 68 -7.16 20.55 -0.38
CA LYS A 68 -8.20 20.76 0.62
C LYS A 68 -8.91 19.43 0.96
N GLY A 69 -9.17 19.18 2.24
CA GLY A 69 -9.77 17.94 2.75
C GLY A 69 -8.76 16.90 3.22
N LYS A 70 -7.46 17.09 2.96
CA LYS A 70 -6.40 16.21 3.50
C LYS A 70 -6.39 16.26 5.03
N ILE A 71 -6.31 15.09 5.66
CA ILE A 71 -6.21 14.97 7.12
C ILE A 71 -4.74 15.08 7.54
N PHE A 72 -4.51 15.88 8.58
CA PHE A 72 -3.28 15.97 9.36
C PHE A 72 -3.56 15.44 10.77
N LEU A 73 -2.55 14.87 11.40
CA LEU A 73 -2.60 14.38 12.77
C LEU A 73 -1.72 15.29 13.62
N ALA A 74 -2.30 15.84 14.68
CA ALA A 74 -1.56 16.48 15.75
C ALA A 74 -1.40 15.46 16.88
N THR A 75 -0.15 15.08 17.19
CA THR A 75 0.17 14.15 18.28
C THR A 75 0.51 14.93 19.55
N PHE A 76 -0.20 14.63 20.63
CA PHE A 76 -0.01 15.23 21.94
C PHE A 76 1.08 14.52 22.75
N PRO A 77 1.63 15.14 23.81
CA PRO A 77 2.67 14.52 24.65
C PRO A 77 2.24 13.22 25.35
N ASP A 78 0.95 13.00 25.54
CA ASP A 78 0.38 11.78 26.10
C ASP A 78 0.18 10.67 25.06
N GLY A 79 0.59 10.91 23.80
CA GLY A 79 0.45 9.99 22.67
C GLY A 79 -0.94 9.99 22.03
N SER A 80 -1.91 10.72 22.58
CA SER A 80 -3.21 10.86 21.93
C SER A 80 -3.11 11.74 20.68
N GLN A 81 -3.98 11.48 19.70
CA GLN A 81 -3.94 12.14 18.40
C GLN A 81 -5.21 12.94 18.16
N CYS A 82 -5.07 14.05 17.45
CA CYS A 82 -6.14 14.94 17.06
C CYS A 82 -6.13 15.11 15.54
N SER A 83 -7.26 14.83 14.89
CA SER A 83 -7.39 15.00 13.45
C SER A 83 -7.68 16.45 13.09
N LEU A 84 -6.90 16.97 12.14
CA LEU A 84 -7.01 18.32 11.61
C LEU A 84 -7.25 18.25 10.10
N VAL A 85 -8.21 18.98 9.56
CA VAL A 85 -8.57 18.89 8.13
C VAL A 85 -8.05 20.11 7.39
N LEU A 86 -7.28 19.92 6.32
CA LEU A 86 -6.75 21.01 5.51
C LEU A 86 -7.87 21.80 4.84
N GLN A 87 -7.99 23.09 5.15
CA GLN A 87 -8.98 24.00 4.58
C GLN A 87 -8.39 24.86 3.44
N GLU A 88 -7.16 25.34 3.63
CA GLU A 88 -6.52 26.28 2.72
C GLU A 88 -5.00 26.13 2.75
N VAL A 89 -4.37 26.32 1.58
CA VAL A 89 -2.93 26.35 1.41
C VAL A 89 -2.54 27.68 0.76
N ASN A 90 -1.70 28.46 1.44
CA ASN A 90 -1.12 29.68 0.92
C ASN A 90 0.42 29.59 1.01
N LYS A 91 1.03 29.16 -0.10
CA LYS A 91 2.48 28.91 -0.22
C LYS A 91 2.97 27.88 0.82
N GLN A 92 3.53 28.35 1.94
CA GLN A 92 4.05 27.53 3.03
C GLN A 92 3.17 27.57 4.28
N LEU A 93 2.15 28.44 4.30
CA LEU A 93 1.18 28.52 5.38
C LEU A 93 -0.04 27.68 5.01
N ILE A 94 -0.40 26.75 5.88
CA ILE A 94 -1.58 25.91 5.74
C ILE A 94 -2.54 26.19 6.89
N THR A 95 -3.82 26.28 6.57
CA THR A 95 -4.89 26.45 7.55
C THR A 95 -5.62 25.12 7.70
N LEU A 96 -5.61 24.58 8.92
CA LEU A 96 -6.26 23.33 9.27
C LEU A 96 -7.47 23.59 10.17
N ASP A 97 -8.52 22.82 9.98
CA ASP A 97 -9.74 22.81 10.79
C ASP A 97 -9.62 21.76 11.90
N SER A 98 -9.83 22.19 13.15
CA SER A 98 -9.81 21.34 14.34
C SER A 98 -11.21 20.94 14.83
N SER A 99 -12.25 21.12 14.03
CA SER A 99 -13.63 20.75 14.40
C SER A 99 -13.80 19.30 14.80
N SER A 100 -13.01 18.40 14.18
CA SER A 100 -13.04 16.96 14.41
C SER A 100 -12.12 16.51 15.55
N CYS A 101 -11.54 17.46 16.29
CA CYS A 101 -10.70 17.17 17.43
C CYS A 101 -11.56 16.96 18.67
N ASP A 102 -11.48 15.78 19.28
CA ASP A 102 -12.20 15.48 20.52
C ASP A 102 -11.63 16.24 21.73
N GLN A 103 -10.37 16.68 21.65
CA GLN A 103 -9.64 17.34 22.74
C GLN A 103 -8.95 18.64 22.29
N PRO A 104 -9.71 19.65 21.81
CA PRO A 104 -9.14 20.89 21.26
C PRO A 104 -8.38 21.71 22.31
N GLU A 105 -8.67 21.50 23.59
CA GLU A 105 -8.00 22.17 24.72
C GLU A 105 -6.53 21.75 24.88
N LYS A 106 -6.19 20.53 24.46
CA LYS A 106 -4.81 20.00 24.54
C LYS A 106 -3.93 20.48 23.39
N LEU A 107 -4.54 21.01 22.33
CA LEU A 107 -3.82 21.54 21.18
C LEU A 107 -3.03 22.78 21.58
N ASN A 108 -1.71 22.67 21.43
CA ASN A 108 -0.77 23.72 21.73
C ASN A 108 0.27 23.82 20.61
N ILE A 109 1.04 24.92 20.61
CA ILE A 109 1.99 25.26 19.56
C ILE A 109 3.13 24.22 19.42
N LYS A 110 3.40 23.43 20.46
CA LYS A 110 4.45 22.40 20.47
C LYS A 110 3.97 21.03 19.99
N ALA A 111 2.69 20.87 19.66
CA ALA A 111 2.19 19.60 19.16
C ALA A 111 2.86 19.26 17.81
N ALA A 112 3.31 18.02 17.69
CA ALA A 112 3.87 17.53 16.43
C ALA A 112 2.74 17.34 15.43
N ILE A 113 2.89 17.89 14.22
CA ILE A 113 1.92 17.75 13.14
C ILE A 113 2.54 16.94 12.00
N GLU A 114 1.79 15.94 11.55
CA GLU A 114 2.17 15.10 10.42
C GLU A 114 0.96 14.90 9.48
N PRO A 115 1.19 14.77 8.16
CA PRO A 115 0.12 14.42 7.24
C PRO A 115 -0.34 12.98 7.53
N SER A 116 -1.64 12.77 7.66
CA SER A 116 -2.19 11.43 7.86
C SER A 116 -1.96 10.56 6.61
N LEU A 117 -1.77 9.26 6.81
CA LEU A 117 -1.75 8.27 5.72
C LEU A 117 -3.14 8.09 5.07
N VAL A 118 -4.21 8.48 5.77
CA VAL A 118 -5.59 8.40 5.26
C VAL A 118 -5.81 9.49 4.19
N SER A 119 -6.36 9.10 3.05
CA SER A 119 -6.73 10.01 1.96
C SER A 119 -8.05 10.74 2.28
N GLU A 120 -8.15 11.95 1.74
CA GLU A 120 -9.17 13.00 1.90
C GLU A 120 -10.57 12.55 2.39
N ILE A 121 -11.12 13.31 3.35
CA ILE A 121 -12.56 13.29 3.60
C ILE A 121 -13.20 14.09 2.47
N LYS A 122 -13.77 13.41 1.47
CA LYS A 122 -14.69 14.07 0.54
C LYS A 122 -15.80 14.68 1.38
N SER A 123 -15.86 16.01 1.43
CA SER A 123 -16.89 16.77 2.11
C SER A 123 -18.23 16.52 1.42
N VAL A 124 -18.93 15.47 1.84
CA VAL A 124 -20.33 15.25 1.52
C VAL A 124 -21.14 16.09 2.51
N GLY A 125 -21.98 16.95 1.96
CA GLY A 125 -22.94 17.76 2.70
C GLY A 125 -23.79 16.91 3.64
N ILE A 126 -24.15 17.56 4.74
CA ILE A 126 -24.96 17.09 5.86
C ILE A 126 -26.20 16.33 5.38
N GLU A 127 -26.29 15.03 5.71
CA GLU A 127 -27.55 14.46 6.19
C GLU A 127 -27.28 13.30 7.15
N LYS A 128 -28.09 13.29 8.21
CA LYS A 128 -27.89 12.58 9.47
C LYS A 128 -28.59 11.22 9.41
N SER A 129 -27.85 10.12 9.60
CA SER A 129 -28.43 8.86 10.10
C SER A 129 -27.37 7.97 10.76
N GLU A 130 -27.82 7.31 11.82
CA GLU A 130 -27.14 6.54 12.86
C GLU A 130 -26.42 5.22 12.44
N PRO A 131 -25.68 4.55 13.36
CA PRO A 131 -24.48 3.78 13.06
C PRO A 131 -24.73 2.28 12.91
N VAL A 132 -23.99 1.60 12.03
CA VAL A 132 -23.77 0.15 12.11
C VAL A 132 -22.33 -0.21 11.72
N GLU A 133 -21.67 -0.85 12.69
CA GLU A 133 -20.50 -1.72 12.73
C GLU A 133 -19.57 -1.94 11.50
N LYS A 134 -18.27 -1.70 11.77
CA LYS A 134 -17.07 -2.50 11.44
C LYS A 134 -17.14 -3.44 10.22
N ILE A 135 -16.22 -3.25 9.28
CA ILE A 135 -14.97 -4.05 9.15
C ILE A 135 -13.98 -3.30 8.22
N VAL A 136 -12.73 -3.38 8.65
CA VAL A 136 -11.48 -2.88 8.07
C VAL A 136 -11.09 -3.74 6.85
N GLU A 137 -10.73 -3.12 5.72
CA GLU A 137 -9.38 -3.28 5.16
C GLU A 137 -9.09 -2.27 4.05
N GLN A 138 -7.97 -1.60 4.27
CA GLN A 138 -7.42 -0.47 3.56
C GLN A 138 -6.09 -0.94 2.98
N SER A 139 -5.95 -0.92 1.66
CA SER A 139 -4.68 -0.97 0.94
C SER A 139 -5.01 -0.54 -0.49
N GLY A 140 -4.47 0.49 -1.10
CA GLY A 140 -3.31 1.33 -0.84
C GLY A 140 -2.86 1.87 -2.19
N SER A 141 -2.19 3.03 -2.20
CA SER A 141 -1.55 3.70 -3.34
C SER A 141 -2.39 4.70 -4.14
N SER A 142 -2.17 5.98 -3.87
CA SER A 142 -2.23 7.02 -4.90
C SER A 142 -1.30 8.17 -4.55
N THR A 143 -0.05 8.06 -5.01
CA THR A 143 0.86 9.20 -5.15
C THR A 143 0.97 9.54 -6.64
N SER A 144 0.82 10.83 -6.93
CA SER A 144 1.07 11.52 -8.19
C SER A 144 0.01 11.38 -9.30
N SER A 145 -0.62 12.53 -9.57
CA SER A 145 -1.44 12.85 -10.72
C SER A 145 -0.67 12.60 -12.03
N LYS A 146 -0.86 11.44 -12.62
CA LYS A 146 -0.89 11.28 -14.06
C LYS A 146 -2.18 10.54 -14.37
N PHE A 147 -3.17 11.24 -14.93
CA PHE A 147 -4.29 10.56 -15.57
C PHE A 147 -3.68 9.61 -16.61
N GLY A 148 -3.89 8.31 -16.43
CA GLY A 148 -3.16 7.31 -17.20
C GLY A 148 -3.49 5.89 -16.76
N ASP A 149 -2.99 4.97 -17.58
CA ASP A 149 -3.15 3.54 -17.40
C ASP A 149 -2.13 3.04 -16.36
N HIS A 150 -2.61 2.41 -15.30
CA HIS A 150 -1.78 1.86 -14.23
C HIS A 150 -1.83 0.34 -14.23
N PHE A 151 -0.66 -0.28 -14.09
CA PHE A 151 -0.51 -1.71 -13.90
C PHE A 151 0.16 -1.97 -12.55
N ALA A 152 -0.39 -2.91 -11.78
CA ALA A 152 0.18 -3.34 -10.51
C ALA A 152 0.30 -4.87 -10.46
N LEU A 153 1.40 -5.33 -9.86
CA LEU A 153 1.63 -6.72 -9.50
C LEU A 153 1.70 -6.77 -7.97
N ASN A 154 0.91 -7.65 -7.36
CA ASN A 154 0.81 -7.77 -5.91
C ASN A 154 0.94 -9.23 -5.46
N ILE A 155 1.43 -9.42 -4.25
CA ILE A 155 1.39 -10.71 -3.55
C ILE A 155 0.29 -10.60 -2.50
N PHE A 156 -0.58 -11.61 -2.40
CA PHE A 156 -1.66 -11.61 -1.43
C PHE A 156 -1.73 -12.93 -0.69
N TYR A 157 -2.38 -12.91 0.47
CA TYR A 157 -2.70 -14.09 1.26
C TYR A 157 -4.21 -14.21 1.37
N SER A 158 -4.76 -15.34 0.95
CA SER A 158 -6.19 -15.62 1.01
C SER A 158 -6.51 -16.59 2.14
N LEU A 159 -7.46 -16.21 2.99
CA LEU A 159 -8.02 -17.05 4.06
C LEU A 159 -9.34 -17.74 3.69
N ALA A 160 -9.71 -17.78 2.40
CA ALA A 160 -10.90 -18.53 1.95
C ALA A 160 -10.86 -19.98 2.46
N ASP A 161 -11.87 -20.36 3.23
CA ASP A 161 -11.98 -21.60 4.00
C ASP A 161 -12.79 -22.69 3.26
N GLN A 162 -13.55 -22.30 2.24
CA GLN A 162 -14.46 -23.18 1.50
C GLN A 162 -14.45 -22.89 0.00
N VAL A 163 -14.44 -23.97 -0.79
CA VAL A 163 -14.70 -23.95 -2.24
C VAL A 163 -15.92 -24.82 -2.51
N LYS A 164 -16.94 -24.24 -3.15
CA LYS A 164 -18.20 -24.92 -3.46
C LYS A 164 -18.37 -25.04 -4.95
N PHE A 165 -18.38 -26.27 -5.45
CA PHE A 165 -18.77 -26.56 -6.81
C PHE A 165 -20.26 -26.83 -6.81
N LYS A 166 -21.04 -25.88 -7.35
CA LYS A 166 -22.46 -26.08 -7.61
C LYS A 166 -22.62 -26.50 -9.06
N ASP A 167 -23.41 -27.54 -9.28
CA ASP A 167 -23.80 -28.00 -10.60
C ASP A 167 -22.62 -28.33 -11.53
N ALA A 168 -21.56 -28.95 -10.98
CA ALA A 168 -20.45 -29.45 -11.80
C ALA A 168 -20.98 -30.56 -12.70
N LYS A 169 -21.07 -30.28 -14.01
CA LYS A 169 -21.57 -31.22 -15.00
C LYS A 169 -20.40 -32.02 -15.57
N TYR A 170 -20.43 -33.33 -15.32
CA TYR A 170 -19.61 -34.29 -16.05
C TYR A 170 -20.47 -34.88 -17.17
N SER A 171 -19.98 -34.79 -18.42
CA SER A 171 -20.63 -35.42 -19.56
C SER A 171 -19.67 -36.43 -20.17
N ASP A 172 -20.13 -37.68 -20.31
CA ASP A 172 -19.50 -38.69 -21.12
C ASP A 172 -20.44 -39.10 -22.27
N ASN A 173 -20.02 -40.08 -23.08
CA ASN A 173 -20.83 -40.59 -24.20
C ASN A 173 -22.13 -41.29 -23.75
N SER A 174 -22.35 -41.50 -22.45
CA SER A 174 -23.50 -42.20 -21.87
C SER A 174 -24.49 -41.26 -21.16
N GLY A 175 -24.13 -40.00 -20.91
CA GLY A 175 -25.04 -38.99 -20.37
C GLY A 175 -24.32 -37.87 -19.63
N SER A 176 -25.10 -36.92 -19.09
CA SER A 176 -24.58 -35.84 -18.24
C SER A 176 -25.09 -36.00 -16.81
N VAL A 177 -24.17 -36.01 -15.85
CA VAL A 177 -24.48 -36.02 -14.41
C VAL A 177 -23.98 -34.71 -13.79
N SER A 178 -24.83 -34.06 -13.00
CA SER A 178 -24.45 -32.90 -12.18
C SER A 178 -24.16 -33.33 -10.75
N ALA A 179 -23.00 -32.93 -10.22
CA ALA A 179 -22.64 -33.11 -8.83
C ALA A 179 -22.38 -31.75 -8.16
N SER A 180 -22.80 -31.62 -6.90
CA SER A 180 -22.45 -30.49 -6.05
C SER A 180 -21.54 -31.00 -4.93
N THR A 181 -20.38 -30.37 -4.74
CA THR A 181 -19.38 -30.79 -3.75
C THR A 181 -18.77 -29.57 -3.06
N ASP A 182 -18.63 -29.68 -1.74
CA ASP A 182 -18.05 -28.67 -0.87
C ASP A 182 -16.69 -29.16 -0.39
N PHE A 183 -15.64 -28.38 -0.61
CA PHE A 183 -14.30 -28.67 -0.14
C PHE A 183 -13.86 -27.65 0.91
N LYS A 184 -13.17 -28.11 1.95
CA LYS A 184 -12.46 -27.23 2.89
C LYS A 184 -11.10 -26.89 2.30
N THR A 185 -10.76 -25.61 2.33
CA THR A 185 -9.46 -25.10 1.90
C THR A 185 -8.71 -24.49 3.06
N GLN A 186 -7.39 -24.66 3.06
CA GLN A 186 -6.50 -23.91 3.95
C GLN A 186 -5.97 -22.67 3.24
N GLY A 187 -5.47 -21.70 4.01
CA GLY A 187 -5.00 -20.42 3.50
C GLY A 187 -3.96 -20.56 2.39
N ALA A 188 -3.98 -19.64 1.42
CA ALA A 188 -3.15 -19.68 0.23
C ALA A 188 -2.36 -18.38 0.06
N VAL A 189 -1.11 -18.49 -0.39
CA VAL A 189 -0.36 -17.33 -0.92
C VAL A 189 -0.55 -17.30 -2.42
N GLY A 190 -0.85 -16.14 -2.98
CA GLY A 190 -1.07 -15.96 -4.41
C GLY A 190 -0.43 -14.69 -4.96
N ILE A 191 -0.43 -14.60 -6.29
CA ILE A 191 -0.01 -13.42 -7.03
C ILE A 191 -1.20 -12.82 -7.77
N GLY A 192 -1.36 -11.50 -7.65
CA GLY A 192 -2.40 -10.73 -8.30
C GLY A 192 -1.80 -9.79 -9.32
N PHE A 193 -2.55 -9.54 -10.39
CA PHE A 193 -2.30 -8.45 -11.32
C PHE A 193 -3.55 -7.59 -11.40
N SER A 194 -3.37 -6.28 -11.48
CA SER A 194 -4.47 -5.35 -11.70
C SER A 194 -4.08 -4.27 -12.70
N TYR A 195 -5.07 -3.89 -13.49
CA TYR A 195 -5.05 -2.78 -14.42
C TYR A 195 -6.12 -1.79 -13.98
N VAL A 196 -5.76 -0.51 -13.92
CA VAL A 196 -6.67 0.56 -13.55
C VAL A 196 -6.50 1.69 -14.55
N ARG A 197 -7.62 2.14 -15.14
CA ARG A 197 -7.73 3.36 -15.93
C ARG A 197 -8.69 4.30 -15.22
N MET A 198 -8.25 5.52 -14.96
CA MET A 198 -9.08 6.56 -14.35
C MET A 198 -9.42 7.63 -15.38
N GLU A 199 -10.72 7.87 -15.58
CA GLU A 199 -11.22 8.92 -16.44
C GLU A 199 -11.17 10.27 -15.68
N PRO A 200 -11.03 11.42 -16.39
CA PRO A 200 -10.91 12.74 -15.73
C PRO A 200 -12.09 13.12 -14.83
N GLN A 201 -13.26 12.50 -15.03
CA GLN A 201 -14.49 12.74 -14.28
C GLN A 201 -14.58 11.92 -12.97
N SER A 202 -13.45 11.49 -12.40
CA SER A 202 -13.37 10.79 -11.10
C SER A 202 -14.06 9.42 -11.04
N TRP A 203 -14.29 8.80 -12.19
CA TRP A 203 -14.70 7.40 -12.33
C TRP A 203 -13.70 6.70 -13.25
N GLY A 204 -13.69 5.37 -13.26
CA GLY A 204 -12.71 4.63 -14.04
C GLY A 204 -13.07 3.17 -14.21
N PHE A 205 -12.20 2.47 -14.93
CA PHE A 205 -12.26 1.04 -15.15
C PHE A 205 -11.15 0.36 -14.38
N SER A 206 -11.46 -0.74 -13.69
CA SER A 206 -10.46 -1.62 -13.12
C SER A 206 -10.74 -3.07 -13.53
N ALA A 207 -9.68 -3.78 -13.87
CA ALA A 207 -9.71 -5.20 -14.15
C ALA A 207 -8.49 -5.86 -13.52
N GLY A 208 -8.66 -7.08 -13.02
CA GLY A 208 -7.57 -7.79 -12.41
C GLY A 208 -7.86 -9.28 -12.33
N GLY A 209 -6.81 -10.03 -12.05
CA GLY A 209 -6.89 -11.45 -11.84
C GLY A 209 -5.94 -11.85 -10.72
N THR A 210 -6.28 -12.95 -10.07
CA THR A 210 -5.49 -13.53 -9.00
C THR A 210 -5.23 -14.99 -9.32
N ILE A 211 -4.01 -15.43 -9.06
CA ILE A 211 -3.64 -16.83 -9.12
C ILE A 211 -3.25 -17.22 -7.71
N ASP A 212 -4.07 -18.07 -7.10
CA ASP A 212 -3.72 -18.71 -5.83
C ASP A 212 -2.65 -19.76 -6.08
N GLY A 213 -1.65 -19.80 -5.20
CA GLY A 213 -0.67 -20.89 -5.16
C GLY A 213 -1.30 -22.22 -4.71
N ALA A 214 -0.46 -23.21 -4.45
CA ALA A 214 -0.91 -24.54 -4.04
C ALA A 214 -1.79 -24.45 -2.78
N ARG A 215 -3.08 -24.78 -2.92
CA ARG A 215 -4.04 -24.92 -1.82
C ARG A 215 -4.12 -26.38 -1.42
N GLU A 216 -4.02 -26.65 -0.13
CA GLU A 216 -4.49 -27.92 0.41
C GLU A 216 -6.02 -27.94 0.38
N VAL A 217 -6.56 -28.85 -0.44
CA VAL A 217 -7.99 -29.09 -0.55
C VAL A 217 -8.30 -30.40 0.15
N LYS A 218 -9.17 -30.37 1.16
CA LYS A 218 -9.65 -31.57 1.85
C LYS A 218 -11.13 -31.75 1.55
N SER A 219 -11.50 -32.95 1.09
CA SER A 219 -12.91 -33.34 0.99
C SER A 219 -13.51 -33.40 2.40
N ILE A 220 -14.74 -32.92 2.53
CA ILE A 220 -15.56 -33.10 3.73
C ILE A 220 -16.19 -34.49 3.70
#